data_AF-A0A0F9LKY2-F1
#
_entry.id   AF-A0A0F9LKY2-F1
#
_cell.length_a   1.000
_cell.length_b   1.000
_cell.length_c   1.000
_cell.angle_alpha   90.00
_cell.angle_beta   90.00
_cell.angle_gamma   90.00
#
_symmetry.space_group_name_H-M   'P 1'
#
loop_
_entity.id
_entity.type
_entity.pdbx_description
1 polymer ?
#
loop_
_entity_poly.entity_id
_entity_poly.type
_entity_poly.pdbx_seq_one_letter_code
_entity_poly.pdbx_strand_id
1 'polypeptide(L)'
;MTGLKHIVNGPEREKFIGVNDALFKIITPIANMFPDPKKHEIFHPNSKRLVEILDEYVEYEGNGRILTVITAVVRVVISKLEHSPNWRDRIIWWGEKLREGEWKYRSLNHPEHDWEEKKPYGVKRG
;
A
#
# COMPACT_ATOMS: atom_id res chain seq x y z
N MET A 1 -6.64 0.73 -24.53
CA MET A 1 -6.27 1.47 -23.31
C MET A 1 -7.50 2.13 -22.71
N THR A 2 -8.26 1.38 -21.91
CA THR A 2 -9.44 1.85 -21.17
C THR A 2 -8.98 2.46 -19.84
N GLY A 3 -8.54 3.71 -19.90
CA GLY A 3 -8.03 4.45 -18.76
C GLY A 3 -9.13 4.78 -17.73
N LEU A 4 -8.92 4.31 -16.51
CA LEU A 4 -9.34 4.86 -15.20
C LEU A 4 -10.45 5.93 -15.24
N LYS A 5 -11.72 5.49 -15.24
CA LYS A 5 -12.92 6.34 -15.07
C LYS A 5 -13.23 6.72 -13.61
N HIS A 6 -12.36 6.41 -12.65
CA HIS A 6 -12.56 6.72 -11.22
C HIS A 6 -11.78 7.95 -10.73
N ILE A 7 -11.57 8.91 -11.62
CA ILE A 7 -10.96 10.18 -11.27
C ILE A 7 -12.00 10.99 -10.48
N VAL A 8 -11.61 11.45 -9.28
CA VAL A 8 -12.33 12.47 -8.52
C VAL A 8 -12.44 13.72 -9.39
N ASN A 9 -13.56 13.88 -10.10
CA ASN A 9 -13.88 15.06 -10.90
C ASN A 9 -14.38 16.18 -9.97
N GLY A 10 -13.52 16.61 -9.05
CA GLY A 10 -13.77 17.71 -8.13
C GLY A 10 -12.78 18.85 -8.35
N PRO A 11 -13.12 20.09 -7.94
CA PRO A 11 -12.25 21.27 -8.10
C PRO A 11 -10.89 21.14 -7.38
N GLU A 12 -10.74 20.16 -6.48
CA GLU A 12 -9.49 19.89 -5.77
C GLU A 12 -8.55 18.95 -6.52
N ARG A 13 -8.99 18.34 -7.64
CA ARG A 13 -8.19 17.38 -8.42
C ARG A 13 -6.83 17.94 -8.81
N GLU A 14 -6.79 19.20 -9.26
CA GLU A 14 -5.54 19.85 -9.66
C GLU A 14 -4.56 20.00 -8.49
N LYS A 15 -5.08 20.22 -7.27
CA LYS A 15 -4.26 20.27 -6.05
C LYS A 15 -3.57 18.92 -5.79
N PHE A 16 -4.28 17.81 -5.96
CA PHE A 16 -3.72 16.46 -5.73
C PHE A 16 -2.76 16.01 -6.83
N ILE A 17 -2.99 16.42 -8.09
CA ILE A 17 -2.09 16.09 -9.21
C ILE A 17 -0.70 16.70 -9.00
N GLY A 18 -0.62 17.99 -8.66
CA GLY A 18 0.67 18.66 -8.42
C GLY A 18 1.45 18.08 -7.24
N VAL A 19 0.75 17.54 -6.24
CA VAL A 19 1.36 16.91 -5.06
C VAL A 19 1.99 15.55 -5.39
N ASN A 20 1.42 14.78 -6.33
CA ASN A 20 1.91 13.44 -6.65
C ASN A 20 3.35 13.41 -7.20
N ASP A 21 3.71 14.34 -8.08
CA ASP A 21 5.07 14.39 -8.62
C ASP A 21 6.11 14.81 -7.57
N ALA A 22 5.74 15.73 -6.67
CA ALA A 22 6.57 16.12 -5.54
C ALA A 22 6.75 14.95 -4.56
N LEU A 23 5.68 14.22 -4.25
CA LEU A 23 5.73 13.04 -3.40
C LEU A 23 6.65 11.97 -3.96
N PHE A 24 6.62 11.70 -5.26
CA PHE A 24 7.48 10.70 -5.87
C PHE A 24 8.98 11.02 -5.71
N LYS A 25 9.35 12.30 -5.86
CA LYS A 25 10.72 12.78 -5.69
C LYS A 25 11.22 12.68 -4.24
N ILE A 26 10.31 12.72 -3.26
CA ILE A 26 10.63 12.64 -1.82
C ILE A 26 10.64 11.19 -1.34
N ILE A 27 9.66 10.39 -1.76
CA ILE A 27 9.50 9.00 -1.34
C ILE A 27 10.64 8.13 -1.85
N THR A 28 11.11 8.33 -3.08
CA THR A 28 12.17 7.48 -3.66
C THR A 28 13.48 7.53 -2.85
N PRO A 29 14.04 8.71 -2.49
CA PRO A 29 15.18 8.79 -1.59
C PRO A 29 14.94 8.15 -0.22
N ILE A 30 13.77 8.38 0.38
CA ILE A 30 13.41 7.80 1.68
C ILE A 30 13.38 6.27 1.57
N ALA A 31 12.79 5.72 0.51
CA ALA A 31 12.73 4.28 0.23
C ALA A 31 14.12 3.64 0.24
N ASN A 32 15.07 4.29 -0.43
CA ASN A 32 16.45 3.82 -0.56
C ASN A 32 17.24 3.85 0.75
N MET A 33 16.76 4.56 1.78
CA MET A 33 17.36 4.54 3.11
C MET A 33 17.01 3.29 3.92
N PHE A 34 15.94 2.57 3.55
CA PHE A 34 15.49 1.38 4.27
C PHE A 34 15.86 0.12 3.49
N PRO A 35 16.57 -0.84 4.12
CA PRO A 35 16.95 -2.08 3.46
C PRO A 35 15.71 -2.91 3.08
N ASP A 36 15.83 -3.70 2.02
CA ASP A 36 14.82 -4.68 1.62
C ASP A 36 14.59 -5.65 2.79
N PRO A 37 13.37 -5.71 3.35
CA PRO A 37 13.11 -6.52 4.53
C PRO A 37 13.05 -7.99 4.13
N LYS A 38 14.13 -8.74 4.39
CA LYS A 38 14.15 -10.18 4.08
C LYS A 38 13.43 -10.95 5.17
N LYS A 39 12.60 -11.92 4.80
CA LYS A 39 11.77 -12.72 5.73
C LYS A 39 12.54 -13.32 6.92
N HIS A 40 13.82 -13.66 6.74
CA HIS A 40 14.66 -14.25 7.79
C HIS A 40 15.29 -13.23 8.76
N GLU A 41 15.24 -11.94 8.43
CA GLU A 41 15.80 -10.85 9.25
C GLU A 41 14.71 -10.15 10.11
N ILE A 42 13.48 -10.67 10.07
CA ILE A 42 12.28 -10.07 10.66
C ILE A 42 11.80 -10.89 11.86
N PHE A 43 11.58 -10.21 12.99
CA PHE A 43 11.17 -10.87 14.24
C PHE A 43 9.67 -10.74 14.48
N HIS A 44 9.08 -9.58 14.20
CA HIS A 44 7.68 -9.33 14.55
C HIS A 44 6.69 -10.02 13.58
N PRO A 45 5.64 -10.69 14.08
CA PRO A 45 4.67 -11.39 13.21
C PRO A 45 4.00 -10.48 12.18
N ASN A 46 3.59 -9.26 12.55
CA ASN A 46 2.93 -8.35 11.61
C ASN A 46 3.89 -7.87 10.50
N SER A 47 5.18 -7.75 10.81
CA SER A 47 6.19 -7.41 9.80
C SER A 47 6.35 -8.53 8.78
N LYS A 48 6.33 -9.80 9.22
CA LYS A 48 6.35 -10.97 8.33
C LYS A 48 5.14 -10.97 7.39
N ARG A 49 3.94 -10.71 7.95
CA ARG A 49 2.72 -10.60 7.15
C ARG A 49 2.77 -9.46 6.14
N LEU A 50 3.35 -8.31 6.50
CA LEU A 50 3.53 -7.20 5.58
C LEU A 50 4.50 -7.54 4.43
N VAL A 51 5.55 -8.32 4.67
CA VAL A 51 6.41 -8.81 3.58
C VAL A 51 5.65 -9.74 2.65
N GLU A 52 4.85 -10.68 3.17
CA GLU A 52 4.02 -11.55 2.33
C GLU A 52 3.05 -10.74 1.46
N ILE A 53 2.38 -9.74 2.04
CA ILE A 53 1.48 -8.85 1.30
C ILE A 53 2.24 -8.07 0.23
N LEU A 54 3.45 -7.60 0.53
CA LEU A 54 4.28 -6.90 -0.44
C LEU A 54 4.74 -7.82 -1.58
N ASP A 55 5.13 -9.05 -1.28
CA ASP A 55 5.50 -10.05 -2.29
C ASP A 55 4.29 -10.30 -3.21
N GLU A 56 3.10 -10.56 -2.63
CA GLU A 56 1.85 -10.72 -3.37
C GLU A 56 1.57 -9.48 -4.25
N TYR A 57 1.79 -8.27 -3.71
CA TYR A 57 1.59 -7.00 -4.42
C TYR A 57 2.51 -6.83 -5.63
N VAL A 58 3.80 -7.12 -5.45
CA VAL A 58 4.81 -7.01 -6.51
C VAL A 58 4.50 -7.95 -7.67
N GLU A 59 3.90 -9.12 -7.41
CA GLU A 59 3.54 -10.09 -8.45
C GLU A 59 2.49 -9.59 -9.44
N TYR A 60 1.57 -8.70 -9.03
CA TYR A 60 0.46 -8.25 -9.89
C TYR A 60 0.51 -6.76 -10.27
N GLU A 61 1.35 -5.93 -9.63
CA GLU A 61 1.44 -4.51 -9.95
C GLU A 61 2.37 -4.27 -11.15
N GLY A 62 1.76 -4.00 -12.31
CA GLY A 62 2.49 -3.64 -13.53
C GLY A 62 3.02 -2.21 -13.55
N ASN A 63 2.52 -1.31 -12.69
CA ASN A 63 2.93 0.09 -12.66
C ASN A 63 4.15 0.33 -11.77
N GLY A 64 5.33 0.40 -12.38
CA GLY A 64 6.59 0.63 -11.67
C GLY A 64 6.63 1.89 -10.77
N ARG A 65 5.90 2.95 -11.11
CA ARG A 65 5.84 4.16 -10.26
C ARG A 65 5.04 3.90 -8.99
N ILE A 66 3.87 3.27 -9.10
CA ILE A 66 3.06 2.92 -7.92
C ILE A 66 3.81 1.90 -7.06
N LEU A 67 4.40 0.89 -7.70
CA LEU A 67 5.19 -0.14 -7.03
C LEU A 67 6.32 0.46 -6.17
N THR A 68 7.04 1.45 -6.71
CA THR A 68 8.12 2.14 -5.98
C THR A 68 7.58 2.80 -4.71
N VAL A 69 6.45 3.50 -4.80
CA VAL A 69 5.87 4.23 -3.67
C VAL A 69 5.35 3.27 -2.60
N ILE A 70 4.60 2.24 -2.98
CA ILE A 70 4.03 1.28 -2.04
C ILE A 70 5.15 0.49 -1.35
N THR A 71 6.13 0.02 -2.12
CA THR A 71 7.31 -0.67 -1.57
C THR A 71 8.03 0.19 -0.53
N ALA A 72 8.26 1.46 -0.84
CA ALA A 72 8.89 2.41 0.09
C ALA A 72 8.10 2.54 1.41
N VAL A 73 6.79 2.75 1.31
CA VAL A 73 5.92 2.91 2.48
C VAL A 73 5.94 1.64 3.34
N VAL A 74 5.80 0.47 2.73
CA VAL A 74 5.80 -0.81 3.45
C VAL A 74 7.14 -1.04 4.16
N ARG A 75 8.27 -0.73 3.51
CA ARG A 75 9.61 -0.82 4.13
C ARG A 75 9.74 0.06 5.36
N VAL A 76 9.27 1.31 5.29
CA VAL A 76 9.26 2.23 6.43
C VAL A 76 8.43 1.67 7.57
N VAL A 77 7.23 1.15 7.28
CA VAL A 77 6.33 0.56 8.28
C VAL A 77 6.98 -0.64 8.96
N ILE A 78 7.53 -1.58 8.19
CA ILE A 78 8.25 -2.76 8.71
C ILE A 78 9.42 -2.31 9.61
N SER A 79 10.25 -1.38 9.15
CA SER A 79 11.36 -0.86 9.96
C SER A 79 10.90 -0.29 11.29
N LYS A 80 9.79 0.45 11.31
CA LYS A 80 9.21 0.99 12.54
C LYS A 80 8.59 -0.08 13.44
N LEU A 81 7.93 -1.08 12.86
CA LEU A 81 7.41 -2.24 13.61
C LEU A 81 8.53 -2.99 14.31
N GLU A 82 9.66 -3.24 13.64
CA GLU A 82 10.79 -3.96 14.24
C GLU A 82 11.52 -3.14 15.31
N HIS A 83 11.80 -1.86 15.03
CA HIS A 83 12.71 -1.07 15.86
C HIS A 83 12.04 -0.26 16.99
N SER A 84 10.75 0.06 16.90
CA SER A 84 10.12 1.03 17.81
C SER A 84 8.79 0.54 18.39
N PRO A 85 8.78 0.11 19.67
CA PRO A 85 7.55 -0.34 20.34
C PRO A 85 6.41 0.69 20.31
N ASN A 86 6.70 1.97 20.56
CA ASN A 86 5.68 3.02 20.52
C ASN A 86 5.06 3.19 19.11
N TRP A 87 5.88 3.15 18.06
CA TRP A 87 5.35 3.16 16.69
C TRP A 87 4.58 1.88 16.38
N ARG A 88 5.07 0.74 16.84
CA ARG A 88 4.43 -0.56 16.67
C ARG A 88 3.01 -0.55 17.21
N ASP A 89 2.83 -0.12 18.46
CA ASP A 89 1.52 -0.09 19.10
C ASP A 89 0.54 0.83 18.35
N ARG A 90 1.02 1.98 17.85
CA ARG A 90 0.21 2.90 17.03
C ARG A 90 -0.20 2.31 15.68
N ILE A 91 0.72 1.61 15.00
CA ILE A 91 0.42 0.95 13.71
C ILE A 91 -0.57 -0.19 13.93
N ILE A 92 -0.40 -0.98 15.00
CA ILE A 92 -1.33 -2.05 15.37
C ILE A 92 -2.71 -1.46 15.64
N TRP A 93 -2.78 -0.41 16.46
CA TRP A 93 -4.03 0.30 16.75
C TRP A 93 -4.72 0.83 15.49
N TRP A 94 -3.97 1.37 14.52
CA TRP A 94 -4.53 1.74 13.21
C TRP A 94 -5.12 0.55 12.47
N GLY A 95 -4.41 -0.58 12.44
CA GLY A 95 -4.91 -1.82 11.84
C GLY A 95 -6.20 -2.32 12.51
N GLU A 96 -6.28 -2.26 13.83
CA GLU A 96 -7.48 -2.59 14.61
C GLU A 96 -8.66 -1.68 14.22
N LYS A 97 -8.43 -0.36 14.13
CA LYS A 97 -9.47 0.61 13.76
C LYS A 97 -9.96 0.42 12.32
N LEU A 98 -9.07 0.07 11.40
CA LEU A 98 -9.47 -0.26 10.02
C LEU A 98 -10.35 -1.51 9.97
N ARG A 99 -10.05 -2.52 10.81
CA ARG A 99 -10.83 -3.76 10.90
C ARG A 99 -12.20 -3.55 11.55
N GLU A 100 -12.28 -2.67 12.53
CA GLU A 100 -13.53 -2.33 13.25
C GLU A 100 -14.45 -1.40 12.45
N GLY A 101 -13.93 -0.71 11.42
CA GLY A 101 -14.60 0.43 10.80
C GLY A 101 -15.49 0.11 9.60
N GLU A 102 -16.20 1.13 9.13
CA GLU A 102 -16.97 1.16 7.88
C GLU A 102 -16.10 1.20 6.62
N TRP A 103 -14.83 0.76 6.70
CA TRP A 103 -13.94 0.75 5.54
C TRP A 103 -14.55 -0.15 4.47
N LYS A 104 -15.13 0.48 3.45
CA LYS A 104 -15.92 -0.24 2.46
C LYS A 104 -14.99 -1.12 1.64
N TYR A 105 -15.31 -2.40 1.58
CA TYR A 105 -14.70 -3.30 0.62
C TYR A 105 -14.86 -2.76 -0.80
N ARG A 106 -13.91 -3.10 -1.66
CA ARG A 106 -14.08 -2.90 -3.10
C ARG A 106 -15.33 -3.60 -3.59
N SER A 107 -15.98 -2.96 -4.56
CA SER A 107 -16.99 -3.59 -5.40
C SER A 107 -16.43 -4.86 -6.05
N LEU A 108 -17.27 -5.89 -6.17
CA LEU A 108 -16.90 -7.12 -6.87
C LEU A 108 -16.44 -6.81 -8.30
N ASN A 109 -15.35 -7.42 -8.75
CA ASN A 109 -14.73 -7.24 -10.06
C ASN A 109 -14.24 -5.80 -10.36
N HIS A 110 -14.04 -4.97 -9.35
CA HIS A 110 -13.23 -3.76 -9.51
C HIS A 110 -11.78 -4.06 -9.15
N PRO A 111 -10.88 -4.09 -10.14
CA PRO A 111 -9.48 -4.37 -9.87
C PRO A 111 -8.81 -3.15 -9.22
N GLU A 112 -7.91 -3.40 -8.28
CA GLU A 112 -7.11 -2.36 -7.62
C GLU A 112 -5.77 -2.10 -8.34
N HIS A 113 -5.29 -3.08 -9.12
CA HIS A 113 -3.97 -3.10 -9.76
C HIS A 113 -4.08 -3.51 -11.23
N ASP A 114 -4.24 -2.51 -12.10
CA ASP A 114 -4.56 -2.68 -13.53
C ASP A 114 -5.63 -3.76 -13.76
N TRP A 115 -5.61 -4.55 -14.85
CA TRP A 115 -6.61 -5.60 -15.10
C TRP A 115 -6.08 -7.02 -14.83
N GLU A 116 -4.89 -7.14 -14.25
CA GLU A 116 -4.14 -8.40 -14.11
C GLU A 116 -4.29 -9.09 -12.74
N GLU A 117 -5.01 -8.47 -11.78
CA GLU A 117 -5.36 -9.08 -10.49
C GLU A 117 -6.09 -10.43 -10.67
N LYS A 118 -5.76 -11.46 -9.86
CA LYS A 118 -6.40 -12.79 -9.96
C LYS A 118 -7.86 -12.74 -9.50
N LYS A 119 -8.79 -13.28 -10.31
CA LYS A 119 -10.24 -13.32 -10.00
C LYS A 119 -10.60 -14.43 -8.99
N PRO A 120 -11.66 -14.25 -8.19
CA PRO A 120 -12.43 -13.03 -8.02
C PRO A 120 -11.69 -11.99 -7.16
N TYR A 121 -11.70 -10.74 -7.59
CA TYR A 121 -11.18 -9.60 -6.82
C TYR A 121 -12.31 -8.67 -6.37
N GLY A 122 -12.07 -7.96 -5.26
CA GLY A 122 -13.12 -7.30 -4.48
C GLY A 122 -14.04 -8.29 -3.77
N VAL A 123 -14.96 -7.79 -2.94
CA VAL A 123 -15.84 -8.64 -2.13
C VAL A 123 -17.28 -8.45 -2.59
N LYS A 124 -17.97 -9.55 -2.90
CA LYS A 124 -19.42 -9.55 -3.13
C LYS A 124 -20.07 -9.43 -1.75
N ARG A 125 -20.65 -8.28 -1.40
CA ARG A 125 -21.64 -8.29 -0.31
C ARG A 125 -22.89 -8.99 -0.84
N GLY A 126 -23.29 -10.06 -0.16
CA GLY A 126 -24.69 -10.49 -0.14
C GLY A 126 -25.55 -9.45 0.54
#